data_AF-A0A9Q0TC75-F1
#
_entry.id   AF-A0A9Q0TC75-F1
#
_cell.length_a   1.000
_cell.length_b   1.000
_cell.length_c   1.000
_cell.angle_alpha   90.00
_cell.angle_beta   90.00
_cell.angle_gamma   90.00
#
_symmetry.space_group_name_H-M   'P 1'
#
loop_
_entity.id
_entity.type
_entity.pdbx_description
1 polymer ?
#
loop_
_entity_poly.entity_id
_entity_poly.type
_entity_poly.pdbx_seq_one_letter_code
_entity_poly.pdbx_strand_id
1 'polypeptide(L)'
;METEMSESGSGSKILGQEKGSGSGSMRAEIDTSAPFESVKEAVSRFGGIGYWKPSPQKPEDMENIGIAKVEEQAALLEKDLFVKERETLEVLKELESTKAIVEELKLKLQQQAAEANATLESSADARNETSNFDEEEKDNLENPKGGHQNLIGDTRTSVELLNKKLEKERISLEKTYAEMNGGSDNPVDISRELQRLSSEAEQFKKMGKAAKSEVLRTLSEIEQTKK
;
A
#
# COMPACT_ATOMS: atom_id res chain seq x y z
N MET A 1 55.93 -56.32 27.46
CA MET A 1 54.98 -56.95 26.52
C MET A 1 54.38 -55.81 25.72
N GLU A 2 55.18 -55.18 24.86
CA GLU A 2 55.43 -55.61 23.48
C GLU A 2 54.14 -55.69 22.65
N THR A 3 53.98 -54.63 21.84
CA THR A 3 53.45 -54.57 20.48
C THR A 3 53.16 -55.92 19.83
N GLU A 4 51.99 -56.06 19.17
CA GLU A 4 51.93 -56.65 17.83
C GLU A 4 50.85 -55.97 16.97
N MET A 5 51.32 -55.52 15.81
CA MET A 5 50.55 -55.07 14.66
C MET A 5 49.96 -56.31 13.95
N SER A 6 48.79 -56.18 13.34
CA SER A 6 48.32 -57.14 12.35
C SER A 6 47.74 -56.41 11.17
N GLU A 7 48.60 -56.24 10.17
CA GLU A 7 48.30 -55.80 8.82
C GLU A 7 48.17 -57.06 7.95
N SER A 8 47.03 -57.25 7.29
CA SER A 8 46.86 -58.09 6.08
C SER A 8 45.39 -57.98 5.66
N GLY A 9 45.00 -57.86 4.39
CA GLY A 9 45.76 -57.90 3.17
C GLY A 9 44.85 -57.54 2.00
N SER A 10 45.47 -56.96 0.99
CA SER A 10 44.92 -56.58 -0.30
C SER A 10 44.30 -57.77 -1.03
N GLY A 11 43.14 -57.56 -1.67
CA GLY A 11 42.42 -58.54 -2.46
C GLY A 11 41.70 -57.89 -3.63
N SER A 12 42.47 -57.36 -4.59
CA SER A 12 41.96 -56.96 -5.89
C SER A 12 41.38 -58.18 -6.62
N LYS A 13 40.10 -58.13 -7.00
CA LYS A 13 39.53 -59.06 -7.97
C LYS A 13 38.83 -58.27 -9.08
N ILE A 14 39.61 -57.98 -10.12
CA ILE A 14 39.12 -57.54 -11.43
C ILE A 14 38.47 -58.75 -12.10
N LEU A 15 37.19 -58.67 -12.45
CA LEU A 15 36.59 -59.53 -13.47
C LEU A 15 35.38 -58.87 -14.11
N GLY A 16 35.38 -58.79 -15.44
CA GLY A 16 34.17 -58.63 -16.23
C GLY A 16 34.08 -57.34 -17.02
N GLN A 17 34.67 -57.32 -18.22
CA GLN A 17 34.28 -56.41 -19.28
C GLN A 17 33.24 -57.15 -20.15
N GLU A 18 31.97 -56.73 -20.09
CA GLU A 18 30.97 -57.07 -21.11
C GLU A 18 30.35 -55.79 -21.66
N LYS A 19 30.27 -55.70 -22.98
CA LYS A 19 29.61 -54.62 -23.71
C LYS A 19 28.09 -54.83 -23.66
N GLY A 20 27.38 -53.84 -23.13
CA GLY A 20 25.92 -53.73 -23.24
C GLY A 20 25.53 -52.34 -23.71
N SER A 21 25.04 -52.25 -24.95
CA SER A 21 24.32 -51.09 -25.49
C SER A 21 22.95 -51.00 -24.81
N GLY A 22 22.71 -49.97 -24.02
CA GLY A 22 21.43 -49.72 -23.38
C GLY A 22 21.28 -48.27 -22.96
N SER A 23 20.42 -47.54 -23.69
CA SER A 23 19.87 -46.25 -23.32
C SER A 23 19.35 -46.26 -21.88
N GLY A 24 19.82 -45.34 -21.03
CA GLY A 24 19.14 -45.07 -19.76
C GLY A 24 20.00 -44.41 -18.69
N SER A 25 19.75 -43.11 -18.49
CA SER A 25 19.99 -42.36 -17.26
C SER A 25 21.44 -42.20 -16.82
N MET A 26 22.01 -41.01 -17.08
CA MET A 26 23.15 -40.47 -16.34
C MET A 26 22.72 -40.25 -14.88
N ARG A 27 22.62 -41.30 -14.09
CA ARG A 27 22.43 -41.19 -12.64
C ARG A 27 23.81 -40.88 -12.07
N ALA A 28 24.04 -39.60 -11.77
CA ALA A 28 25.22 -39.20 -11.01
C ALA A 28 25.25 -40.03 -9.71
N GLU A 29 26.33 -40.77 -9.50
CA GLU A 29 26.62 -41.39 -8.22
C GLU A 29 26.94 -40.25 -7.25
N ILE A 30 25.95 -39.84 -6.46
CA ILE A 30 26.14 -38.84 -5.42
C ILE A 30 26.55 -39.62 -4.18
N ASP A 31 27.78 -39.40 -3.74
CA ASP A 31 28.25 -39.90 -2.46
C ASP A 31 27.44 -39.23 -1.34
N THR A 32 26.65 -40.03 -0.63
CA THR A 32 25.85 -39.61 0.51
C THR A 32 26.45 -40.09 1.84
N SER A 33 27.72 -40.50 1.85
CA SER A 33 28.42 -40.83 3.10
C SER A 33 28.43 -39.62 4.04
N ALA A 34 28.33 -39.88 5.34
CA ALA A 34 28.34 -38.81 6.32
C ALA A 34 29.74 -38.18 6.36
N PRO A 35 29.87 -36.84 6.50
CA PRO A 35 31.16 -36.14 6.51
C PRO A 35 32.06 -36.49 7.72
N PHE A 36 31.53 -37.28 8.66
CA PHE A 36 32.22 -37.94 9.76
C PHE A 36 31.49 -39.24 10.05
N GLU A 37 32.24 -40.28 10.41
CA GLU A 37 31.69 -41.61 10.66
C GLU A 37 31.12 -41.72 12.09
N SER A 38 31.48 -40.79 12.98
CA SER A 38 30.99 -40.75 14.36
C SER A 38 30.91 -39.33 14.93
N VAL A 39 29.93 -39.09 15.81
CA VAL A 39 29.86 -37.86 16.63
C VAL A 39 31.16 -37.66 17.42
N LYS A 40 31.80 -38.75 17.89
CA LYS A 40 33.08 -38.68 18.60
C LYS A 40 34.22 -38.18 17.71
N GLU A 41 34.19 -38.53 16.43
CA GLU A 41 35.15 -38.06 15.42
C GLU A 41 34.93 -36.58 15.12
N ALA A 42 33.69 -36.17 14.88
CA ALA A 42 33.35 -34.76 14.68
C ALA A 42 33.77 -33.91 15.88
N VAL A 43 33.42 -34.34 17.09
CA VAL A 43 33.79 -33.66 18.32
C VAL A 43 35.30 -33.56 18.46
N SER A 44 36.06 -34.59 18.10
CA SER A 44 37.53 -34.53 18.12
C SER A 44 38.08 -33.54 17.09
N ARG A 45 37.50 -33.49 15.87
CA ARG A 45 37.88 -32.53 14.82
C ARG A 45 37.61 -31.07 15.21
N PHE A 46 36.51 -30.81 15.92
CA PHE A 46 36.14 -29.48 16.39
C PHE A 46 36.77 -29.09 17.74
N GLY A 47 37.80 -29.80 18.21
CA GLY A 47 38.59 -29.44 19.40
C GLY A 47 38.28 -30.23 20.67
N GLY A 48 37.58 -31.37 20.55
CA GLY A 48 37.17 -32.23 21.66
C GLY A 48 35.90 -31.75 22.37
N ILE A 49 35.44 -32.51 23.38
CA ILE A 49 34.43 -32.02 24.33
C ILE A 49 35.14 -30.99 25.22
N GLY A 50 35.16 -29.73 24.79
CA GLY A 50 35.69 -28.60 25.55
C GLY A 50 34.58 -27.79 26.20
N TYR A 51 34.82 -27.28 27.41
CA TYR A 51 33.97 -26.25 28.01
C TYR A 51 34.27 -24.92 27.32
N TRP A 52 33.31 -24.38 26.56
CA TRP A 52 33.42 -23.05 25.97
C TRP A 52 33.60 -22.00 27.08
N LYS A 53 34.76 -21.33 27.08
CA LYS A 53 34.98 -20.13 27.90
C LYS A 53 34.58 -18.92 27.06
N PRO A 54 33.61 -18.09 27.49
CA PRO A 54 33.37 -16.79 26.88
C PRO A 54 34.67 -15.98 26.95
N SER A 55 35.12 -15.46 25.81
CA SER A 55 36.33 -14.64 25.74
C SER A 55 36.13 -13.38 26.61
N PRO A 56 37.03 -13.08 27.57
CA PRO A 56 37.02 -11.78 28.21
C PRO A 56 37.64 -10.79 27.22
N GLN A 57 36.81 -10.27 26.31
CA GLN A 57 37.22 -9.17 25.45
C GLN A 57 37.43 -7.93 26.35
N LYS A 58 38.62 -7.34 26.24
CA LYS A 58 38.89 -6.00 26.76
C LYS A 58 38.00 -5.00 26.01
N PRO A 59 37.47 -3.98 26.68
CA PRO A 59 36.65 -2.95 26.05
C PRO A 59 37.58 -1.97 25.34
N GLU A 60 37.97 -2.29 24.11
CA GLU A 60 38.55 -1.32 23.18
C GLU A 60 37.57 -1.18 22.01
N ASP A 61 36.82 -0.07 22.07
CA ASP A 61 36.32 0.74 20.95
C ASP A 61 35.48 0.05 19.87
N MET A 62 34.70 -0.96 20.23
CA MET A 62 33.44 -1.20 19.55
C MET A 62 32.38 -0.38 20.27
N GLU A 63 32.29 0.90 19.90
CA GLU A 63 31.32 1.84 20.44
C GLU A 63 29.98 1.12 20.57
N ASN A 64 29.45 1.10 21.80
CA ASN A 64 28.04 1.08 22.07
C ASN A 64 27.38 2.00 21.03
N ILE A 65 26.83 1.44 19.94
CA ILE A 65 25.69 2.07 19.27
C ILE A 65 24.66 2.08 20.38
N GLY A 66 24.64 3.17 21.14
CA GLY A 66 24.03 3.21 22.46
C GLY A 66 22.61 2.71 22.31
N ILE A 67 22.25 1.70 23.10
CA ILE A 67 20.90 1.11 23.10
C ILE A 67 19.84 2.23 23.15
N ALA A 68 20.12 3.28 23.92
CA ALA A 68 19.32 4.50 23.98
C ALA A 68 19.10 5.21 22.63
N LYS A 69 20.10 5.27 21.75
CA LYS A 69 20.00 5.89 20.42
C LYS A 69 19.17 5.06 19.46
N VAL A 70 19.28 3.72 19.53
CA VAL A 70 18.46 2.81 18.72
C VAL A 70 17.00 2.84 19.19
N GLU A 71 16.79 2.89 20.51
CA GLU A 71 15.48 3.03 21.13
C GLU A 71 14.81 4.37 20.76
N GLU A 72 15.56 5.48 20.78
CA GLU A 72 15.08 6.78 20.31
C GLU A 72 14.68 6.74 18.83
N GLN A 73 15.49 6.12 17.97
CA GLN A 73 15.14 5.94 16.55
C GLN A 73 13.89 5.08 16.35
N ALA A 74 13.71 4.02 17.16
CA ALA A 74 12.51 3.21 17.12
C ALA A 74 11.27 4.01 17.50
N ALA A 75 11.34 4.83 18.55
CA ALA A 75 10.24 5.69 18.98
C ALA A 75 9.90 6.77 17.93
N LEU A 76 10.90 7.34 17.26
CA LEU A 76 10.69 8.30 16.17
C LEU A 76 9.95 7.65 14.99
N LEU A 77 10.38 6.46 14.56
CA LEU A 77 9.72 5.72 13.48
C LEU A 77 8.30 5.31 13.86
N GLU A 78 8.05 4.95 15.12
CA GLU A 78 6.69 4.63 15.60
C GLU A 78 5.75 5.83 15.50
N LYS A 79 6.21 7.03 15.89
CA LYS A 79 5.38 8.25 15.75
C LYS A 79 5.10 8.59 14.28
N ASP A 80 6.10 8.49 13.41
CA ASP A 80 5.93 8.76 11.98
C ASP A 80 4.95 7.75 11.35
N LEU A 81 5.10 6.47 11.67
CA LEU A 81 4.20 5.41 11.22
C LEU A 81 2.76 5.70 11.66
N PHE A 82 2.55 6.09 12.91
CA PHE A 82 1.22 6.45 13.42
C PHE A 82 0.59 7.63 12.68
N VAL A 83 1.37 8.66 12.34
CA VAL A 83 0.88 9.80 11.55
C VAL A 83 0.47 9.32 10.15
N LYS A 84 1.32 8.52 9.49
CA LYS A 84 1.05 7.97 8.14
C LYS A 84 -0.17 7.06 8.11
N GLU A 85 -0.37 6.24 9.13
CA GLU A 85 -1.56 5.40 9.28
C GLU A 85 -2.84 6.24 9.38
N ARG A 86 -2.79 7.34 10.16
CA ARG A 86 -3.94 8.25 10.30
C ARG A 86 -4.25 9.01 9.01
N GLU A 87 -3.24 9.55 8.34
CA GLU A 87 -3.40 10.23 7.05
C GLU A 87 -4.03 9.27 6.01
N THR A 88 -3.56 8.02 5.97
CA THR A 88 -4.09 7.01 5.05
C THR A 88 -5.56 6.69 5.35
N LEU A 89 -5.91 6.55 6.63
CA LEU A 89 -7.31 6.33 7.05
C LEU A 89 -8.22 7.52 6.69
N GLU A 90 -7.72 8.75 6.80
CA GLU A 90 -8.46 9.95 6.42
C GLU A 90 -8.76 9.99 4.91
N VAL A 91 -7.75 9.73 4.07
CA VAL A 91 -7.93 9.63 2.62
C VAL A 91 -8.93 8.53 2.23
N LEU A 92 -8.92 7.38 2.91
CA LEU A 92 -9.89 6.31 2.64
C LEU A 92 -11.32 6.73 2.96
N LYS A 93 -11.53 7.50 4.04
CA LYS A 93 -12.85 8.04 4.41
C LYS A 93 -13.36 9.06 3.40
N GLU A 94 -12.49 9.94 2.90
CA GLU A 94 -12.84 10.89 1.84
C GLU A 94 -13.20 10.16 0.54
N LEU A 95 -12.45 9.11 0.20
CA LEU A 95 -12.73 8.28 -0.98
C LEU A 95 -14.08 7.57 -0.86
N GLU A 96 -14.43 7.04 0.31
CA GLU A 96 -15.74 6.45 0.57
C GLU A 96 -16.86 7.47 0.42
N SER A 97 -16.68 8.68 0.97
CA SER A 97 -17.63 9.78 0.84
C SER A 97 -17.81 10.19 -0.63
N THR A 98 -16.71 10.27 -1.38
CA THR A 98 -16.73 10.56 -2.83
C THR A 98 -17.45 9.47 -3.61
N LYS A 99 -17.21 8.20 -3.27
CA LYS A 99 -17.91 7.06 -3.88
C LYS A 99 -19.41 7.15 -3.65
N ALA A 100 -19.85 7.49 -2.43
CA ALA A 100 -21.27 7.66 -2.12
C ALA A 100 -21.92 8.76 -2.96
N ILE A 101 -21.26 9.92 -3.11
CA ILE A 101 -21.75 11.03 -3.94
C ILE A 101 -21.85 10.61 -5.42
N VAL A 102 -20.85 9.88 -5.94
CA VAL A 102 -20.85 9.41 -7.34
C VAL A 102 -22.02 8.46 -7.60
N GLU A 103 -22.29 7.51 -6.69
CA GLU A 103 -23.44 6.61 -6.83
C GLU A 103 -24.78 7.36 -6.73
N GLU A 104 -24.90 8.37 -5.85
CA GLU A 104 -26.09 9.23 -5.79
C GLU A 104 -26.32 10.00 -7.10
N LEU A 105 -25.27 10.62 -7.64
CA LEU A 105 -25.34 11.35 -8.91
C LEU A 105 -25.71 10.44 -10.07
N LYS A 106 -25.15 9.22 -10.10
CA LYS A 106 -25.48 8.20 -11.10
C LYS A 106 -26.96 7.81 -11.03
N LEU A 107 -27.51 7.63 -9.83
CA LEU A 107 -28.93 7.33 -9.64
C LEU A 107 -29.81 8.49 -10.13
N LYS A 108 -29.47 9.74 -9.78
CA LYS A 108 -30.20 10.92 -10.27
C LYS A 108 -30.17 11.03 -11.80
N LEU A 109 -29.03 10.75 -12.42
CA LEU A 109 -28.90 10.77 -13.88
C LEU A 109 -29.77 9.69 -14.54
N GLN A 110 -29.78 8.47 -13.99
CA GLN A 110 -30.64 7.39 -14.47
C GLN A 110 -32.13 7.72 -14.31
N GLN A 111 -32.52 8.30 -13.19
CA GLN A 111 -33.89 8.76 -12.95
C GLN A 111 -34.29 9.86 -13.93
N GLN A 112 -33.47 10.90 -14.09
CA GLN A 112 -33.74 12.01 -15.00
C GLN A 112 -33.83 11.53 -16.46
N ALA A 113 -33.00 10.56 -16.86
CA ALA A 113 -33.08 9.93 -18.18
C ALA A 113 -34.42 9.18 -18.36
N ALA A 114 -34.89 8.46 -17.33
CA ALA A 114 -36.20 7.80 -17.37
C ALA A 114 -37.36 8.81 -17.42
N GLU A 115 -37.30 9.88 -16.64
CA GLU A 115 -38.31 10.96 -16.63
C GLU A 115 -38.39 11.69 -17.98
N ALA A 116 -37.24 12.01 -18.59
CA ALA A 116 -37.20 12.62 -19.92
C ALA A 116 -37.83 11.71 -21.00
N ASN A 117 -37.57 10.40 -20.94
CA ASN A 117 -38.19 9.43 -21.84
C ASN A 117 -39.72 9.35 -21.63
N ALA A 118 -40.19 9.31 -20.38
CA ALA A 118 -41.62 9.28 -20.06
C ALA A 118 -42.36 10.56 -20.52
N THR A 119 -41.69 11.72 -20.42
CA THR A 119 -42.27 13.01 -20.83
C THR A 119 -42.42 13.11 -22.36
N LEU A 120 -41.49 12.51 -23.12
CA LEU A 120 -41.58 12.46 -24.58
C LEU A 120 -42.71 11.55 -25.07
N GLU A 121 -42.91 10.39 -24.45
CA GLU A 121 -44.02 9.48 -24.80
C GLU A 121 -45.40 10.10 -24.50
N SER A 122 -45.54 10.84 -23.40
CA SER A 122 -46.79 11.55 -23.05
C SER A 122 -47.14 12.70 -24.01
N SER A 123 -46.17 13.27 -24.73
CA SER A 123 -46.40 14.41 -25.64
C SER A 123 -46.80 14.01 -27.07
N ALA A 124 -46.70 12.73 -27.41
CA ALA A 124 -47.08 12.20 -28.73
C ALA A 124 -48.57 11.87 -28.85
N ASP A 125 -49.32 11.78 -27.75
CA ASP A 125 -50.74 11.38 -27.73
C ASP A 125 -51.75 12.56 -27.74
N ALA A 126 -51.29 13.83 -27.75
CA ALA A 126 -52.17 15.00 -27.69
C ALA A 126 -52.28 15.79 -29.01
N ARG A 127 -52.33 15.11 -30.16
CA ARG A 127 -52.68 15.72 -31.46
C ARG A 127 -53.94 15.10 -32.05
N ASN A 128 -55.05 15.19 -31.33
CA ASN A 128 -56.37 15.20 -31.94
C ASN A 128 -57.29 16.04 -31.05
N GLU A 129 -57.41 17.33 -31.36
CA GLU A 129 -58.67 18.07 -31.27
C GLU A 129 -58.47 19.44 -31.89
N THR A 130 -58.75 19.52 -33.19
CA THR A 130 -59.09 20.77 -33.88
C THR A 130 -60.44 21.25 -33.37
N SER A 131 -60.45 22.20 -32.44
CA SER A 131 -61.64 22.98 -32.11
C SER A 131 -61.57 24.34 -32.82
N ASN A 132 -62.40 24.45 -33.85
CA ASN A 132 -62.94 25.73 -34.30
C ASN A 132 -63.86 26.28 -33.21
N PHE A 133 -63.85 27.59 -32.95
CA PHE A 133 -65.04 28.46 -32.86
C PHE A 133 -64.61 29.87 -32.39
N ASP A 134 -64.68 30.79 -33.35
CA ASP A 134 -65.11 32.19 -33.37
C ASP A 134 -64.88 33.18 -32.20
N GLU A 135 -64.55 34.38 -32.66
CA GLU A 135 -64.54 35.70 -32.01
C GLU A 135 -65.85 36.03 -31.27
N GLU A 136 -65.72 36.81 -30.18
CA GLU A 136 -66.56 37.96 -29.73
C GLU A 136 -66.26 38.20 -28.23
N GLU A 137 -65.67 39.33 -27.83
CA GLU A 137 -66.26 40.65 -27.53
C GLU A 137 -66.20 40.95 -26.01
N LYS A 138 -65.65 42.13 -25.70
CA LYS A 138 -66.00 43.09 -24.62
C LYS A 138 -65.72 42.86 -23.12
N ASP A 139 -65.03 43.89 -22.64
CA ASP A 139 -65.38 44.82 -21.54
C ASP A 139 -65.02 44.55 -20.07
N ASN A 140 -64.56 45.67 -19.52
CA ASN A 140 -64.58 46.15 -18.14
C ASN A 140 -63.48 45.72 -17.16
N LEU A 141 -62.50 46.62 -17.12
CA LEU A 141 -61.99 47.29 -15.93
C LEU A 141 -62.97 47.29 -14.75
N GLU A 142 -62.75 46.42 -13.76
CA GLU A 142 -63.15 46.72 -12.38
C GLU A 142 -62.17 46.11 -11.37
N ASN A 143 -61.66 46.98 -10.53
CA ASN A 143 -60.71 46.73 -9.45
C ASN A 143 -61.39 45.99 -8.28
N PRO A 144 -60.66 45.13 -7.54
CA PRO A 144 -60.79 45.15 -6.10
C PRO A 144 -59.44 45.32 -5.41
N LYS A 145 -59.28 46.52 -4.87
CA LYS A 145 -58.33 46.91 -3.84
C LYS A 145 -58.58 46.03 -2.60
N GLY A 146 -57.64 45.18 -2.21
CA GLY A 146 -57.79 44.45 -0.95
C GLY A 146 -56.73 43.43 -0.50
N GLY A 147 -55.83 42.94 -1.37
CA GLY A 147 -54.97 41.79 -1.00
C GLY A 147 -53.47 42.05 -0.78
N HIS A 148 -52.92 43.17 -1.27
CA HIS A 148 -51.46 43.29 -1.45
C HIS A 148 -50.62 43.59 -0.21
N GLN A 149 -51.24 43.90 0.94
CA GLN A 149 -50.52 44.43 2.09
C GLN A 149 -49.79 43.34 2.90
N ASN A 150 -50.30 42.10 2.88
CA ASN A 150 -49.75 40.98 3.66
C ASN A 150 -48.67 40.19 2.91
N LEU A 151 -48.80 40.03 1.58
CA LEU A 151 -47.78 39.35 0.76
C LEU A 151 -46.47 40.15 0.65
N ILE A 152 -46.54 41.48 0.69
CA ILE A 152 -45.35 42.35 0.67
C ILE A 152 -44.55 42.21 1.97
N GLY A 153 -45.22 41.96 3.10
CA GLY A 153 -44.57 41.70 4.38
C GLY A 153 -43.81 40.37 4.39
N ASP A 154 -44.46 39.30 3.94
CA ASP A 154 -43.86 37.94 3.91
C ASP A 154 -42.72 37.81 2.90
N THR A 155 -42.84 38.46 1.74
CA THR A 155 -41.74 38.50 0.76
C THR A 155 -40.55 39.27 1.28
N ARG A 156 -40.77 40.40 1.98
CA ARG A 156 -39.70 41.21 2.58
C ARG A 156 -38.94 40.47 3.68
N THR A 157 -39.65 39.81 4.59
CA THR A 157 -39.01 39.03 5.67
C THR A 157 -38.25 37.82 5.13
N SER A 158 -38.76 37.17 4.08
CA SER A 158 -38.09 36.07 3.39
C SER A 158 -36.78 36.52 2.72
N VAL A 159 -36.79 37.68 2.05
CA VAL A 159 -35.57 38.27 1.45
C VAL A 159 -34.54 38.64 2.52
N GLU A 160 -34.96 39.22 3.65
CA GLU A 160 -34.06 39.53 4.77
C GLU A 160 -33.44 38.27 5.39
N LEU A 161 -34.23 37.19 5.53
CA LEU A 161 -33.76 35.89 6.02
C LEU A 161 -32.75 35.24 5.06
N LEU A 162 -33.02 35.29 3.75
CA LEU A 162 -32.12 34.78 2.71
C LEU A 162 -30.80 35.56 2.68
N ASN A 163 -30.84 36.89 2.78
CA ASN A 163 -29.64 37.71 2.86
C ASN A 163 -28.80 37.37 4.09
N LYS A 164 -29.43 37.18 5.25
CA LYS A 164 -28.73 36.78 6.48
C LYS A 164 -28.08 35.41 6.35
N LYS A 165 -28.74 34.46 5.67
CA LYS A 165 -28.18 33.13 5.40
C LYS A 165 -26.99 33.21 4.43
N LEU A 166 -27.12 33.99 3.36
CA LEU A 166 -26.07 34.19 2.37
C LEU A 166 -24.81 34.79 3.00
N GLU A 167 -24.96 35.81 3.85
CA GLU A 167 -23.82 36.43 4.55
C GLU A 167 -23.12 35.45 5.48
N LYS A 168 -23.89 34.61 6.19
CA LYS A 168 -23.33 33.56 7.04
C LYS A 168 -22.53 32.54 6.24
N GLU A 169 -23.07 32.08 5.10
CA GLU A 169 -22.37 31.14 4.22
C GLU A 169 -21.10 31.75 3.62
N ARG A 170 -21.16 33.02 3.20
CA ARG A 170 -19.99 33.76 2.70
C ARG A 170 -18.86 33.80 3.74
N ILE A 171 -19.15 34.23 4.96
CA ILE A 171 -18.16 34.31 6.04
C ILE A 171 -17.58 32.92 6.35
N SER A 172 -18.41 31.88 6.34
CA SER A 172 -17.96 30.51 6.56
C SER A 172 -17.01 30.02 5.47
N LEU A 173 -17.31 30.33 4.19
CA LEU A 173 -16.46 29.96 3.06
C LEU A 173 -15.12 30.71 3.10
N GLU A 174 -15.15 32.00 3.39
CA GLU A 174 -13.94 32.82 3.51
C GLU A 174 -13.01 32.29 4.61
N LYS A 175 -13.57 31.86 5.74
CA LYS A 175 -12.83 31.18 6.81
C LYS A 175 -12.19 29.87 6.35
N THR A 176 -12.95 28.99 5.68
CA THR A 176 -12.40 27.71 5.18
C THR A 176 -11.30 27.92 4.13
N TYR A 177 -11.42 28.97 3.31
CA TYR A 177 -10.41 29.29 2.32
C TYR A 177 -9.11 29.79 2.97
N ALA A 178 -9.23 30.64 4.00
CA ALA A 178 -8.08 31.09 4.78
C ALA A 178 -7.38 29.93 5.53
N GLU A 179 -8.14 28.95 6.02
CA GLU A 179 -7.60 27.75 6.68
C GLU A 179 -6.85 26.83 5.71
N MET A 180 -7.33 26.64 4.48
CA MET A 180 -6.60 25.88 3.45
C MET A 180 -5.36 26.61 2.91
N ASN A 181 -5.41 27.95 2.79
CA ASN A 181 -4.29 28.73 2.24
C ASN A 181 -3.24 29.12 3.31
N GLY A 182 -3.52 28.92 4.59
CA GLY A 182 -2.60 29.18 5.71
C GLY A 182 -1.67 28.01 6.05
N GLY A 183 -1.91 26.83 5.48
CA GLY A 183 -1.01 25.68 5.55
C GLY A 183 0.16 25.87 4.60
N SER A 184 1.26 26.41 5.11
CA SER A 184 2.53 26.52 4.40
C SER A 184 3.16 25.14 4.19
N ASP A 185 2.61 24.34 3.29
CA ASP A 185 3.33 23.20 2.72
C ASP A 185 3.92 23.65 1.39
N ASN A 186 5.18 24.06 1.46
CA ASN A 186 5.94 24.48 0.29
C ASN A 186 6.00 23.31 -0.70
N PRO A 187 5.44 23.42 -1.92
CA PRO A 187 5.40 22.33 -2.90
C PRO A 187 6.81 21.85 -3.32
N VAL A 188 7.83 22.68 -3.05
CA VAL A 188 9.24 22.34 -3.24
C VAL A 188 9.73 21.27 -2.27
N ASP A 189 9.16 21.15 -1.07
CA ASP A 189 9.60 20.16 -0.08
C ASP A 189 9.12 18.75 -0.42
N ILE A 190 7.87 18.59 -0.86
CA ILE A 190 7.32 17.28 -1.24
C ILE A 190 8.08 16.70 -2.44
N SER A 191 8.37 17.55 -3.44
CA SER A 191 9.07 17.13 -4.65
C SER A 191 10.51 16.69 -4.33
N ARG A 192 11.19 17.40 -3.42
CA ARG A 192 12.54 17.08 -2.96
C ARG A 192 12.56 15.77 -2.18
N GLU A 193 11.59 15.57 -1.29
CA GLU A 193 11.50 14.39 -0.45
C GLU A 193 11.16 13.12 -1.26
N LEU A 194 10.28 13.24 -2.27
CA LEU A 194 10.02 12.16 -3.22
C LEU A 194 11.27 11.72 -3.98
N GLN A 195 12.06 12.68 -4.46
CA GLN A 195 13.32 12.39 -5.16
C GLN A 195 14.35 11.72 -4.23
N ARG A 196 14.41 12.15 -2.97
CA ARG A 196 15.27 11.56 -1.93
C ARG A 196 14.87 10.10 -1.67
N LEU A 197 13.60 9.84 -1.39
CA LEU A 197 13.06 8.49 -1.14
C LEU A 197 13.24 7.57 -2.34
N SER A 198 13.02 8.07 -3.56
CA SER A 198 13.26 7.31 -4.78
C SER A 198 14.73 6.85 -4.89
N SER A 199 15.66 7.74 -4.55
CA SER A 199 17.10 7.42 -4.55
C SER A 199 17.46 6.40 -3.47
N GLU A 200 16.88 6.52 -2.29
CA GLU A 200 17.10 5.61 -1.15
C GLU A 200 16.58 4.20 -1.44
N ALA A 201 15.42 4.07 -2.07
CA ALA A 201 14.84 2.79 -2.47
C ALA A 201 15.74 2.01 -3.46
N GLU A 202 16.33 2.70 -4.44
CA GLU A 202 17.25 2.06 -5.39
C GLU A 202 18.57 1.64 -4.73
N GLN A 203 19.07 2.40 -3.75
CA GLN A 203 20.21 1.97 -2.94
C GLN A 203 19.89 0.72 -2.13
N PHE A 204 18.72 0.65 -1.51
CA PHE A 204 18.29 -0.52 -0.75
C PHE A 204 18.22 -1.78 -1.62
N LYS A 205 17.67 -1.65 -2.84
CA LYS A 205 17.64 -2.72 -3.83
C LYS A 205 19.05 -3.18 -4.25
N LYS A 206 19.99 -2.26 -4.43
CA LYS A 206 21.39 -2.58 -4.72
C LYS A 206 22.04 -3.32 -3.56
N MET A 207 21.83 -2.86 -2.34
CA MET A 207 22.36 -3.47 -1.13
C MET A 207 21.78 -4.88 -0.91
N GLY A 208 20.48 -5.08 -1.15
CA GLY A 208 19.85 -6.40 -1.10
C GLY A 208 20.42 -7.38 -2.13
N LYS A 209 20.71 -6.92 -3.35
CA LYS A 209 21.41 -7.72 -4.36
C LYS A 209 22.83 -8.09 -3.91
N ALA A 210 23.58 -7.12 -3.38
CA ALA A 210 24.94 -7.35 -2.89
C ALA A 210 24.96 -8.37 -1.74
N ALA A 211 24.09 -8.21 -0.75
CA ALA A 211 23.96 -9.15 0.36
C ALA A 211 23.61 -10.56 -0.14
N LYS A 212 22.68 -10.68 -1.11
CA LYS A 212 22.34 -11.97 -1.71
C LYS A 212 23.53 -12.60 -2.43
N SER A 213 24.31 -11.82 -3.18
CA SER A 213 25.52 -12.29 -3.86
C SER A 213 26.59 -12.75 -2.88
N GLU A 214 26.75 -12.05 -1.75
CA GLU A 214 27.70 -12.42 -0.72
C GLU A 214 27.34 -13.74 -0.03
N VAL A 215 26.05 -13.95 0.28
CA VAL A 215 25.57 -15.22 0.82
C VAL A 215 25.81 -16.38 -0.16
N LEU A 216 25.55 -16.18 -1.45
CA LEU A 216 25.83 -17.21 -2.46
C LEU A 216 27.33 -17.52 -2.57
N ARG A 217 28.18 -16.49 -2.49
CA ARG A 217 29.63 -16.65 -2.50
C ARG A 217 30.11 -17.47 -1.31
N THR A 218 29.70 -17.13 -0.09
CA THR A 218 30.10 -17.89 1.11
C THR A 218 29.57 -19.32 1.10
N LEU A 219 28.36 -19.54 0.57
CA LEU A 219 27.82 -20.89 0.36
C LEU A 219 28.70 -21.72 -0.59
N SER A 220 29.15 -21.14 -1.71
CA SER A 220 30.07 -21.82 -2.64
C SER A 220 31.45 -22.07 -2.04
N GLU A 221 31.99 -21.15 -1.23
CA GLU A 221 33.26 -21.36 -0.51
C GLU A 221 33.14 -22.54 0.48
N ILE A 222 32.04 -22.61 1.23
CA ILE A 222 31.74 -23.73 2.14
C ILE A 222 31.64 -25.04 1.37
N GLU A 223 30.98 -25.05 0.20
CA GLU A 223 30.86 -26.23 -0.66
C GLU A 223 32.22 -26.72 -1.19
N GLN A 224 33.12 -25.80 -1.56
CA GLN A 224 34.46 -26.15 -2.06
C GLN A 224 35.37 -26.74 -0.96
N THR A 225 35.26 -26.26 0.28
CA THR A 225 36.04 -26.80 1.41
C THR A 225 35.57 -28.18 1.90
N LYS A 226 34.44 -28.67 1.38
CA LYS A 226 33.92 -30.02 1.63
C LYS A 226 34.44 -31.07 0.66
N LYS A 227 35.23 -30.68 -0.34
CA LYS A 227 35.89 -31.57 -1.31
C LYS A 227 37.32 -31.87 -0.88
#